data_AF-A0A7W1TY58-F1
#
_entry.id   AF-A0A7W1TY58-F1
#
_cell.length_a   1.000
_cell.length_b   1.000
_cell.length_c   1.000
_cell.angle_alpha   90.00
_cell.angle_beta   90.00
_cell.angle_gamma   90.00
#
_symmetry.space_group_name_H-M   'P 1'
#
loop_
_entity.id
_entity.type
_entity.pdbx_description
1 polymer ?
#
loop_
_entity_poly.entity_id
_entity_poly.type
_entity_poly.pdbx_seq_one_letter_code
_entity_poly.pdbx_strand_id
1 'polypeptide(L)'
;MAESTTLPVTHSPAGRSNGSAASPPPREVRPARRLPGGRAVVGGFLVAASAVGVFAAYTTAAASPDGSYAVVSVDVQAGDRLSAAELALVPLD
;
A
#
# COMPACT_ATOMS: atom_id res chain seq x y z
N MET A 1 1.30 61.15 -35.43
CA MET A 1 2.42 60.92 -34.49
C MET A 1 2.38 59.47 -34.05
N ALA A 2 3.16 58.61 -34.71
CA ALA A 2 3.66 57.31 -34.25
C ALA A 2 4.34 56.61 -35.45
N GLU A 3 5.62 56.92 -35.71
CA GLU A 3 6.45 56.03 -36.52
C GLU A 3 7.17 55.09 -35.57
N SER A 4 6.84 53.81 -35.77
CA SER A 4 7.48 52.69 -35.11
C SER A 4 8.66 52.24 -35.98
N THR A 5 9.59 51.52 -35.36
CA THR A 5 10.32 50.41 -36.02
C THR A 5 11.64 50.77 -36.69
N THR A 6 12.75 50.54 -35.98
CA THR A 6 13.64 49.35 -36.15
C THR A 6 15.06 49.68 -35.69
N LEU A 7 15.56 48.98 -34.68
CA LEU A 7 16.98 48.96 -34.36
C LEU A 7 17.68 47.94 -35.28
N PRO A 8 18.88 48.20 -35.81
CA PRO A 8 19.62 47.22 -36.58
C PRO A 8 20.04 46.06 -35.66
N VAL A 9 19.49 44.88 -35.90
CA VAL A 9 19.99 43.63 -35.32
C VAL A 9 21.28 43.28 -36.04
N THR A 10 22.40 43.48 -35.35
CA THR A 10 23.72 43.01 -35.79
C THR A 10 23.77 41.49 -35.60
N HIS A 11 23.45 40.73 -36.66
CA HIS A 11 23.77 39.32 -36.69
C HIS A 11 25.29 39.17 -36.77
N SER A 12 25.92 38.89 -35.63
CA SER A 12 27.32 38.46 -35.56
C SER A 12 27.38 36.98 -35.91
N PRO A 13 27.94 36.57 -37.07
CA PRO A 13 28.19 35.17 -37.33
C PRO A 13 29.44 34.80 -36.54
N ALA A 14 29.26 34.40 -35.29
CA ALA A 14 30.29 33.67 -34.57
C ALA A 14 30.55 32.37 -35.35
N GLY A 15 31.65 32.36 -36.09
CA GLY A 15 32.17 31.19 -36.78
C GLY A 15 32.31 30.05 -35.79
N ARG A 16 31.49 29.01 -35.99
CA ARG A 16 31.72 27.71 -35.37
C ARG A 16 32.99 27.16 -35.98
N SER A 17 34.09 27.29 -35.24
CA SER A 17 35.29 26.50 -35.46
C SER A 17 34.89 25.03 -35.43
N ASN A 18 34.98 24.38 -36.59
CA ASN A 18 34.94 22.93 -36.72
C ASN A 18 36.20 22.36 -36.06
N GLY A 19 36.25 22.40 -34.73
CA GLY A 19 37.07 21.48 -33.97
C GLY A 19 36.44 20.11 -34.12
N SER A 20 37.18 19.17 -34.70
CA SER A 20 36.86 17.75 -34.83
C SER A 20 36.09 17.23 -33.60
N ALA A 21 34.76 17.24 -33.68
CA ALA A 21 33.91 16.71 -32.63
C ALA A 21 34.05 15.20 -32.70
N ALA A 22 34.90 14.65 -31.84
CA ALA A 22 34.98 13.21 -31.64
C ALA A 22 33.55 12.68 -31.44
N SER A 23 33.14 11.73 -32.27
CA SER A 23 31.82 11.11 -32.15
C SER A 23 31.59 10.67 -30.71
N PRO A 24 30.47 11.05 -30.07
CA PRO A 24 30.18 10.61 -28.71
C PRO A 24 30.23 9.08 -28.67
N PRO A 25 30.82 8.48 -27.62
CA PRO A 25 30.96 7.04 -27.54
C PRO A 25 29.57 6.38 -27.66
N PRO A 26 29.46 5.26 -28.40
CA PRO A 26 28.19 4.58 -28.59
C PRO A 26 27.56 4.26 -27.23
N ARG A 27 26.33 4.74 -27.02
CA ARG A 27 25.59 4.45 -25.79
C ARG A 27 25.22 2.97 -25.79
N GLU A 28 25.80 2.22 -24.87
CA GLU A 28 25.49 0.81 -24.68
C GLU A 28 24.04 0.68 -24.17
N VAL A 29 23.13 0.22 -25.03
CA VAL A 29 21.74 -0.04 -24.66
C VAL A 29 21.72 -1.32 -23.83
N ARG A 30 21.77 -1.18 -22.50
CA ARG A 30 21.63 -2.33 -21.60
C ARG A 30 20.21 -2.89 -21.72
N PRO A 31 20.06 -4.22 -21.91
CA PRO A 31 18.75 -4.83 -21.95
C PRO A 31 18.04 -4.61 -20.61
N ALA A 32 16.88 -3.96 -20.65
CA ALA A 32 16.02 -3.79 -19.49
C ALA A 32 15.68 -5.19 -18.94
N ARG A 33 15.96 -5.42 -17.66
CA ARG A 33 15.70 -6.71 -17.00
C ARG A 33 14.19 -6.96 -17.02
N ARG A 34 13.75 -7.89 -17.87
CA ARG A 34 12.32 -8.18 -18.15
C ARG A 34 11.62 -8.99 -17.06
N LEU A 35 12.29 -9.27 -15.95
CA LEU A 35 11.77 -10.14 -14.90
C LEU A 35 11.64 -9.38 -13.58
N PRO A 36 10.54 -9.60 -12.83
CA PRO A 36 10.40 -9.10 -11.48
C PRO A 36 11.66 -9.42 -10.68
N GLY A 37 12.34 -8.38 -10.17
CA GLY A 37 13.49 -8.58 -9.30
C GLY A 37 13.06 -9.27 -8.00
N GLY A 38 14.03 -9.76 -7.21
CA GLY A 38 13.73 -10.42 -5.92
C GLY A 38 12.82 -9.59 -5.00
N ARG A 39 12.95 -8.25 -5.03
CA ARG A 39 12.07 -7.34 -4.27
C ARG A 39 10.61 -7.36 -4.72
N ALA A 40 10.34 -7.53 -6.02
CA ALA A 40 8.98 -7.63 -6.54
C ALA A 40 8.34 -8.96 -6.14
N VAL A 41 9.11 -10.04 -6.09
CA VAL A 41 8.65 -11.34 -5.58
C VAL A 41 8.35 -11.26 -4.08
N VAL A 42 9.25 -10.68 -3.29
CA VAL A 42 9.03 -10.47 -1.84
C VAL A 42 7.83 -9.57 -1.59
N GLY A 43 7.69 -8.47 -2.34
CA GLY A 43 6.54 -7.58 -2.23
C GLY A 43 5.22 -8.29 -2.58
N GLY A 44 5.19 -9.04 -3.69
CA GLY A 44 4.03 -9.83 -4.08
C GLY A 44 3.66 -10.90 -3.06
N PHE A 45 4.66 -11.59 -2.50
CA PHE A 45 4.46 -12.56 -1.44
C PHE A 45 3.87 -11.92 -0.17
N LEU A 46 4.41 -10.77 0.25
CA LEU A 46 3.88 -10.03 1.40
C LEU A 46 2.43 -9.62 1.19
N VAL A 47 2.08 -9.10 0.01
CA VAL A 47 0.69 -8.74 -0.33
C VAL A 47 -0.21 -9.97 -0.26
N ALA A 48 0.21 -11.10 -0.81
CA ALA A 48 -0.55 -12.35 -0.75
C ALA A 48 -0.73 -12.83 0.70
N ALA A 49 0.33 -12.79 1.52
CA ALA A 49 0.29 -13.16 2.94
C ALA A 49 -0.66 -12.25 3.73
N SER A 50 -0.65 -10.94 3.46
CA SER A 50 -1.59 -10.00 4.07
C SER A 50 -3.03 -10.30 3.68
N ALA A 51 -3.30 -10.59 2.41
CA ALA A 51 -4.64 -10.95 1.96
C ALA A 51 -5.16 -12.22 2.65
N VAL A 52 -4.30 -13.24 2.77
CA VAL A 52 -4.63 -14.48 3.51
C VAL A 52 -4.85 -14.18 5.00
N GLY A 53 -4.02 -13.35 5.62
CA GLY A 53 -4.18 -12.97 7.03
C GLY A 53 -5.49 -12.24 7.32
N VAL A 54 -5.87 -11.28 6.45
CA VAL A 54 -7.15 -10.56 6.57
C VAL A 54 -8.33 -11.51 6.38
N PHE A 55 -8.25 -12.40 5.39
CA PHE A 55 -9.30 -13.39 5.16
C PHE A 55 -9.45 -14.34 6.36
N ALA A 56 -8.33 -14.85 6.89
CA ALA A 56 -8.33 -15.72 8.06
C ALA A 56 -8.93 -15.00 9.29
N ALA A 57 -8.53 -13.75 9.53
CA ALA A 57 -9.08 -12.91 10.61
C ALA A 57 -10.60 -12.71 10.46
N TYR A 58 -11.08 -12.46 9.25
CA TYR A 58 -12.52 -12.34 8.99
C TYR A 58 -13.25 -13.67 9.22
N THR A 59 -12.69 -14.79 8.76
CA THR A 59 -13.33 -16.11 8.94
C THR A 59 -13.36 -16.56 10.39
N THR A 60 -12.34 -16.22 11.19
CA THR A 60 -12.36 -16.54 12.63
C THR A 60 -13.29 -15.62 13.41
N ALA A 61 -13.42 -14.35 13.00
CA ALA A 61 -14.40 -13.44 13.60
C ALA A 61 -15.84 -13.83 13.25
N ALA A 62 -16.05 -14.43 12.08
CA ALA A 62 -17.35 -14.96 11.67
C ALA A 62 -17.62 -16.39 12.19
N ALA A 63 -16.65 -17.02 12.85
CA ALA A 63 -16.86 -18.31 13.49
C ALA A 63 -17.72 -18.12 14.74
N SER A 64 -18.57 -19.11 15.06
CA SER A 64 -19.39 -19.05 16.27
C SER A 64 -18.52 -18.82 17.51
N PRO A 65 -18.99 -18.02 18.49
CA PRO A 65 -18.20 -17.73 19.68
C PRO A 65 -17.72 -19.00 20.36
N ASP A 66 -16.40 -19.15 20.49
CA ASP A 66 -15.79 -20.30 21.19
C ASP A 66 -16.07 -20.27 22.70
N GLY A 67 -16.52 -19.13 23.23
CA GLY A 67 -16.81 -18.90 24.65
C GLY A 67 -18.30 -18.79 24.94
N SER A 68 -18.78 -19.59 25.89
CA SER A 68 -20.10 -19.40 26.51
C SER A 68 -19.94 -18.65 27.83
N TYR A 69 -20.74 -17.62 28.05
CA TYR A 69 -20.73 -16.84 29.27
C TYR A 69 -21.88 -17.26 30.19
N ALA A 70 -21.60 -17.37 31.50
CA ALA A 70 -22.64 -17.61 32.50
C ALA A 70 -23.39 -16.30 32.78
N VAL A 71 -24.68 -16.29 32.45
CA VAL A 71 -25.62 -15.20 32.75
C VAL A 71 -26.69 -15.74 33.69
N VAL A 72 -27.12 -14.89 34.63
CA VAL A 72 -28.18 -15.25 35.57
C VAL A 72 -29.52 -15.16 34.83
N SER A 73 -30.32 -16.23 34.89
CA SER A 73 -31.61 -16.32 34.18
C SER A 73 -32.83 -15.96 35.03
N VAL A 74 -32.60 -15.51 36.27
CA VAL A 74 -33.61 -15.16 37.27
C VAL A 74 -33.25 -13.82 37.92
N ASP A 75 -34.23 -13.14 38.50
CA ASP A 75 -33.96 -11.94 39.29
C ASP A 75 -33.19 -12.30 40.57
N VAL A 76 -32.11 -11.56 40.85
CA VAL A 76 -31.26 -11.77 42.02
C VAL A 76 -31.03 -10.46 42.78
N GLN A 77 -30.93 -10.56 44.09
CA GLN A 77 -30.63 -9.44 44.98
C GLN A 77 -29.16 -9.44 45.40
N ALA A 78 -28.68 -8.29 45.85
CA ALA A 78 -27.32 -8.18 46.35
C ALA A 78 -27.15 -9.03 47.63
N GLY A 79 -26.20 -9.96 47.59
CA GLY A 79 -25.94 -10.89 48.70
C GLY A 79 -26.45 -12.31 48.48
N ASP A 80 -27.24 -12.55 47.42
CA ASP A 80 -27.71 -13.89 47.09
C ASP A 80 -26.56 -14.80 46.65
N ARG A 81 -26.61 -16.07 47.07
CA ARG A 81 -25.68 -17.10 46.60
C ARG A 81 -26.21 -17.74 45.33
N LEU A 82 -25.48 -17.55 44.24
CA LEU A 82 -25.78 -18.17 42.96
C LEU A 82 -25.41 -19.66 42.96
N SER A 83 -26.30 -20.47 42.42
CA SER A 83 -26.11 -21.89 42.13
C SER A 83 -26.07 -22.15 40.62
N ALA A 84 -25.53 -23.30 40.22
CA ALA A 84 -25.44 -23.67 38.81
C ALA A 84 -26.83 -23.78 38.13
N ALA A 85 -27.90 -24.01 38.90
CA ALA A 85 -29.26 -24.11 38.36
C ALA A 85 -29.85 -22.75 37.95
N GLU A 86 -29.26 -21.65 38.41
CA GLU A 86 -29.73 -20.27 38.16
C GLU A 86 -28.90 -19.58 37.06
N LEU A 87 -27.91 -20.28 36.52
CA LEU A 87 -27.01 -19.81 35.48
C LEU A 87 -27.38 -20.45 34.14
N ALA A 88 -27.53 -19.61 33.12
CA ALA A 88 -27.60 -20.02 31.73
C ALA A 88 -26.26 -19.71 31.05
N LEU A 89 -25.80 -20.62 30.18
CA LEU A 89 -24.66 -20.37 29.31
C LEU A 89 -25.17 -19.79 28.00
N VAL A 90 -24.76 -18.55 27.70
CA VAL A 90 -25.14 -17.84 26.48
C VAL A 90 -23.90 -17.53 25.66
N PRO A 91 -23.87 -17.90 24.36
CA PRO A 91 -22.82 -17.45 23.45
C PRO A 91 -22.98 -15.95 23.18
N LEU A 92 -21.87 -15.20 23.23
CA LEU A 92 -21.82 -13.76 22.96
C LEU A 92 -20.82 -13.47 21.84
N ASP A 93 -21.17 -12.56 20.94
CA ASP A 93 -20.39 -12.06 19.78
C ASP A 93 -19.86 -10.64 20.05
#